data_AF-A0A921RZ22-F1
#
_entry.id   AF-A0A921RZ22-F1
#
_cell.length_a   1.000
_cell.length_b   1.000
_cell.length_c   1.000
_cell.angle_alpha   90.00
_cell.angle_beta   90.00
_cell.angle_gamma   90.00
#
_symmetry.space_group_name_H-M   'P 1'
#
loop_
_entity.id
_entity.type
_entity.pdbx_description
1 polymer ?
#
loop_
_entity_poly.entity_id
_entity_poly.type
_entity_poly.pdbx_seq_one_letter_code
_entity_poly.pdbx_strand_id
1 'polypeptide(L)'
;MEDKTTARLRVAANEKAEAEKIIQIKRAEGEAEAKYLSGLGIARRQAIVDGLRDSVLGFSGNVTGTSAKDVMDFGTMKEIGAASKSSAVFLPYGPGAVADIASQT
;
A
#
# COMPACT_ATOMS: atom_id res chain seq x y z
N MET A 1 23.89 44.32 -43.92
CA MET A 1 22.58 43.92 -43.37
C MET A 1 22.52 42.42 -43.01
N GLU A 2 23.44 41.58 -43.52
CA GLU A 2 23.47 40.12 -43.25
C GLU A 2 23.93 39.71 -41.83
N ASP A 3 24.83 40.46 -41.19
CA ASP A 3 25.42 40.11 -39.89
C ASP A 3 24.39 40.02 -38.74
N LYS A 4 23.40 40.93 -38.73
CA LYS A 4 22.38 40.99 -37.68
C LYS A 4 21.40 39.81 -37.70
N THR A 5 21.17 39.23 -38.88
CA THR A 5 20.28 38.09 -39.06
C THR A 5 20.96 36.80 -38.61
N THR A 6 22.24 36.63 -38.95
CA THR A 6 23.06 35.49 -38.53
C THR A 6 23.26 35.45 -37.01
N ALA A 7 23.51 36.61 -36.39
CA ALA A 7 23.62 36.72 -34.94
C ALA A 7 22.31 36.29 -34.23
N ARG A 8 21.15 36.72 -34.75
CA ARG A 8 19.83 36.33 -34.21
C ARG A 8 19.55 34.84 -34.37
N LEU A 9 19.90 34.25 -35.52
CA LEU A 9 19.73 32.82 -35.76
C LEU A 9 20.59 31.96 -34.81
N ARG A 10 21.82 32.38 -34.51
CA ARG A 10 22.68 31.69 -33.52
C ARG A 10 22.09 31.74 -32.11
N VAL A 11 21.58 32.90 -31.69
CA VAL A 11 20.96 33.03 -30.36
C VAL A 11 19.72 32.14 -30.26
N ALA A 12 18.83 32.18 -31.25
CA ALA A 12 17.64 31.34 -31.27
C ALA A 12 17.98 29.82 -31.29
N ALA A 13 19.04 29.43 -32.00
CA ALA A 13 19.51 28.04 -32.01
C ALA A 13 20.05 27.60 -30.64
N ASN A 14 20.81 28.47 -29.96
CA ASN A 14 21.32 28.20 -28.62
C ASN A 14 20.19 28.11 -27.58
N GLU A 15 19.24 29.05 -27.60
CA GLU A 15 18.07 29.04 -26.72
C GLU A 15 17.22 27.78 -26.93
N LYS A 16 17.04 27.36 -28.18
CA LYS A 16 16.33 26.12 -28.49
C LYS A 16 17.06 24.88 -27.95
N ALA A 17 18.39 24.82 -28.12
CA ALA A 17 19.20 23.71 -27.59
C ALA A 17 19.17 23.66 -26.06
N GLU A 18 19.17 24.82 -25.40
CA GLU A 18 19.08 24.92 -23.95
C GLU A 18 17.69 24.51 -23.43
N ALA A 19 16.63 24.90 -24.13
CA ALA A 19 15.27 24.45 -23.83
C ALA A 19 15.12 22.92 -23.98
N GLU A 20 15.66 22.35 -25.06
CA GLU A 20 15.64 20.89 -25.27
C GLU A 20 16.38 20.14 -24.16
N LYS A 21 17.53 20.67 -23.72
CA LYS A 21 18.28 20.12 -22.59
C LYS A 21 17.46 20.15 -21.30
N ILE A 22 16.79 21.26 -21.00
CA ILE A 22 15.94 21.39 -19.80
C ILE A 22 14.80 20.38 -19.84
N ILE A 23 14.14 20.22 -20.99
CA ILE A 23 13.05 19.25 -21.17
C ILE A 23 13.54 17.81 -20.89
N GLN A 24 14.71 17.44 -21.43
CA GLN A 24 15.28 16.12 -21.20
C GLN A 24 15.61 15.87 -19.73
N ILE A 25 16.22 16.85 -19.05
CA ILE A 25 16.54 16.74 -17.62
C ILE A 25 15.26 16.59 -16.80
N LYS A 26 14.25 17.43 -17.04
CA LYS A 26 12.97 17.38 -16.31
C LYS A 26 12.24 16.05 -16.51
N ARG A 27 12.31 15.49 -17.72
CA ARG A 27 11.77 14.17 -17.99
C ARG A 27 12.52 13.08 -17.21
N ALA A 28 13.84 13.12 -17.20
CA ALA A 28 14.65 12.15 -16.46
C ALA A 28 14.43 12.24 -14.94
N GLU A 29 14.31 13.46 -14.40
CA GLU A 29 13.95 13.69 -13.00
C GLU A 29 12.59 13.07 -12.66
N GLY A 30 11.57 13.32 -13.49
CA GLY A 30 10.24 12.76 -13.29
C GLY A 30 10.22 11.22 -13.41
N GLU A 31 10.97 10.64 -14.34
CA GLU A 31 11.09 9.18 -14.46
C GLU A 31 11.80 8.55 -13.26
N ALA A 32 12.81 9.22 -12.70
CA ALA A 32 13.50 8.77 -11.49
C ALA A 32 12.59 8.86 -10.25
N GLU A 33 11.87 9.96 -10.09
CA GLU A 33 10.91 10.15 -8.99
C GLU A 33 9.76 9.14 -9.06
N ALA A 34 9.22 8.89 -10.24
CA ALA A 34 8.17 7.88 -10.45
C ALA A 34 8.66 6.46 -10.06
N LYS A 35 9.89 6.09 -10.43
CA LYS A 35 10.51 4.82 -10.03
C LYS A 35 10.72 4.74 -8.52
N TYR A 36 11.17 5.83 -7.89
CA TYR A 36 11.35 5.91 -6.44
C TYR A 36 10.03 5.72 -5.69
N LEU A 37 8.98 6.46 -6.08
CA LEU A 37 7.65 6.34 -5.49
C LEU A 37 7.03 4.95 -5.70
N SER A 38 7.26 4.35 -6.87
CA SER A 38 6.84 2.97 -7.14
C SER A 38 7.56 1.97 -6.21
N GLY A 39 8.86 2.15 -6.00
CA GLY A 39 9.66 1.33 -5.07
C GLY A 39 9.24 1.50 -3.61
N LEU A 40 8.84 2.70 -3.20
CA LEU A 40 8.34 2.96 -1.84
C LEU A 40 7.10 2.13 -1.50
N GLY A 41 6.19 1.93 -2.46
CA GLY A 41 5.03 1.07 -2.28
C GLY A 41 5.37 -0.43 -2.12
N ILE A 42 6.49 -0.87 -2.70
CA ILE A 42 7.01 -2.23 -2.53
C ILE A 42 7.65 -2.38 -1.14
N ALA A 43 8.49 -1.42 -0.75
CA ALA A 43 9.12 -1.40 0.57
C ALA A 43 8.08 -1.37 1.71
N ARG A 44 7.00 -0.56 1.55
CA ARG A 44 5.90 -0.51 2.51
C ARG A 44 5.16 -1.85 2.61
N ARG A 45 4.95 -2.55 1.50
CA ARG A 45 4.31 -3.88 1.52
C ARG A 45 5.19 -4.92 2.22
N GLN A 46 6.49 -4.90 1.97
CA GLN A 46 7.43 -5.82 2.64
C GLN A 46 7.42 -5.62 4.16
N ALA A 47 7.50 -4.37 4.63
CA ALA A 47 7.45 -4.07 6.06
C ALA A 47 6.14 -4.52 6.74
N ILE A 48 5.00 -4.45 6.05
CA ILE A 48 3.71 -4.96 6.56
C ILE A 48 3.74 -6.49 6.70
N VAL A 49 4.24 -7.19 5.67
CA VAL A 49 4.33 -8.66 5.68
C VAL A 49 5.28 -9.14 6.77
N ASP A 50 6.43 -8.49 6.91
CA ASP A 50 7.42 -8.81 7.95
C ASP A 50 6.84 -8.55 9.35
N GLY A 51 6.16 -7.43 9.56
CA GLY A 51 5.49 -7.14 10.84
C GLY A 51 4.35 -8.13 11.18
N LEU A 52 3.60 -8.59 10.18
CA LEU A 52 2.58 -9.63 10.39
C LEU A 52 3.23 -10.97 10.75
N ARG A 53 4.32 -11.34 10.08
CA ARG A 53 5.08 -12.56 10.38
C ARG A 53 5.60 -12.56 11.82
N ASP A 54 6.19 -11.45 12.25
CA ASP A 54 6.70 -11.29 13.61
C ASP A 54 5.57 -11.37 14.64
N SER A 55 4.41 -10.79 14.34
CA SER A 55 3.22 -10.88 15.20
C SER A 55 2.73 -12.32 15.35
N VAL A 56 2.69 -13.10 14.27
CA VAL A 56 2.28 -14.52 14.30
C VAL A 56 3.29 -15.37 15.07
N LEU A 57 4.58 -15.17 14.84
CA LEU A 57 5.64 -15.91 15.55
C LEU A 57 5.67 -15.58 17.04
N GLY A 58 5.53 -14.29 17.39
CA GLY A 58 5.49 -13.84 18.77
C GLY A 58 4.29 -14.40 19.54
N PHE A 59 3.15 -14.58 18.90
CA PHE A 59 1.97 -15.15 19.54
C PHE A 59 2.07 -16.68 19.68
N SER A 60 2.52 -17.37 18.62
CA SER A 60 2.70 -18.83 18.61
C SER A 60 3.76 -19.31 19.62
N GLY A 61 4.81 -18.51 19.87
CA GLY A 61 5.86 -18.84 20.83
C GLY A 61 5.49 -18.59 22.30
N ASN A 62 4.58 -17.64 22.58
CA ASN A 62 4.23 -17.23 23.94
C ASN A 62 2.93 -17.85 24.47
N VAL A 63 2.09 -18.41 23.60
CA VAL A 63 0.81 -19.02 23.99
C VAL A 63 0.76 -20.48 23.54
N THR A 64 0.98 -21.40 24.48
CA THR A 64 0.93 -22.85 24.22
C THR A 64 -0.49 -23.26 23.80
N GLY A 65 -0.61 -23.88 22.64
CA GLY A 65 -1.88 -24.38 22.10
C GLY A 65 -2.56 -23.47 21.07
N THR A 66 -1.96 -22.32 20.73
CA THR A 66 -2.51 -21.40 19.73
C THR A 66 -1.82 -21.59 18.38
N SER A 67 -2.61 -21.75 17.32
CA SER A 67 -2.12 -21.85 15.94
C SER A 67 -2.09 -20.49 15.24
N ALA A 68 -1.33 -20.39 14.15
CA ALA A 68 -1.34 -19.19 13.31
C ALA A 68 -2.74 -18.84 12.77
N LYS A 69 -3.62 -19.84 12.62
CA LYS A 69 -5.01 -19.65 12.22
C LYS A 69 -5.81 -18.93 13.30
N ASP A 70 -5.65 -19.32 14.56
CA ASP A 70 -6.38 -18.71 15.69
C ASP A 70 -6.00 -17.23 15.86
N VAL A 71 -4.74 -16.88 15.59
CA VAL A 71 -4.25 -15.49 15.62
C VAL A 71 -4.89 -14.65 14.52
N MET A 72 -5.03 -15.19 13.31
CA MET A 72 -5.71 -14.50 12.20
C MET A 72 -7.22 -14.35 12.46
N ASP A 73 -7.86 -15.41 12.95
CA ASP A 73 -9.29 -15.39 13.30
C ASP A 73 -9.58 -14.38 14.41
N PHE A 74 -8.72 -14.29 15.43
CA PHE A 74 -8.87 -13.30 16.50
C PHE A 74 -8.57 -11.86 16.02
N GLY A 75 -7.55 -11.70 15.17
CA GLY A 75 -7.20 -10.40 14.57
C GLY A 75 -8.31 -9.83 13.69
N THR A 76 -8.90 -10.66 12.83
CA THR A 76 -10.04 -10.26 11.99
C THR A 76 -11.26 -9.90 12.84
N MET A 77 -11.56 -10.67 13.89
CA MET A 77 -12.65 -10.37 14.82
C MET A 77 -12.44 -9.03 15.56
N LYS A 78 -11.20 -8.73 15.95
CA LYS A 78 -10.83 -7.45 16.56
C LYS A 78 -11.01 -6.27 15.59
N GLU A 79 -10.59 -6.40 14.33
CA GLU A 79 -10.80 -5.36 13.31
C GLU A 79 -12.29 -5.13 13.05
N ILE A 80 -13.08 -6.20 12.94
CA ILE A 80 -14.53 -6.10 12.79
C ILE A 80 -15.14 -5.37 13.98
N GLY A 81 -14.75 -5.72 15.22
CA GLY A 81 -15.27 -5.07 16.44
C GLY A 81 -14.79 -3.62 16.64
N ALA A 82 -13.65 -3.24 16.08
CA ALA A 82 -13.15 -1.86 16.15
C ALA A 82 -13.92 -0.90 15.23
N ALA A 83 -14.60 -1.42 14.20
CA ALA A 83 -15.53 -0.61 13.41
C ALA A 83 -16.76 -0.26 14.26
N SER A 84 -16.91 1.02 14.60
CA SER A 84 -17.84 1.56 15.62
C SER A 84 -19.35 1.30 15.41
N LYS A 85 -19.74 0.50 14.41
CA LYS A 85 -21.11 0.05 14.12
C LYS A 85 -21.23 -1.45 13.78
N SER A 86 -20.16 -2.23 13.91
CA SER A 86 -20.23 -3.68 13.70
C SER A 86 -20.86 -4.37 14.90
N SER A 87 -21.93 -5.12 14.66
CA SER A 87 -22.46 -6.11 15.59
C SER A 87 -22.09 -7.50 15.05
N ALA A 88 -21.37 -8.28 15.85
CA ALA A 88 -21.03 -9.66 15.52
C ALA A 88 -21.89 -10.61 16.38
N VAL A 89 -22.77 -11.37 15.75
CA VAL A 89 -23.56 -12.41 16.41
C VAL A 89 -22.89 -13.76 16.14
N PHE A 90 -22.39 -14.40 17.20
CA PHE A 90 -21.84 -15.74 17.11
C PHE A 90 -22.97 -16.77 17.04
N LEU A 91 -23.12 -17.40 15.88
CA LEU A 91 -24.07 -18.49 15.68
C LEU A 91 -23.33 -19.81 15.94
N PRO A 92 -23.70 -20.58 16.99
CA PRO A 92 -23.18 -21.92 17.15
C PRO A 92 -23.60 -22.76 15.94
N TYR A 93 -22.68 -23.57 15.40
CA TYR A 93 -23.03 -24.52 14.35
C TYR A 93 -23.26 -25.89 14.98
N GLY A 94 -24.48 -26.39 14.86
CA GLY A 94 -24.88 -27.69 15.39
C GLY A 94 -26.40 -27.87 15.29
N PRO A 95 -26.91 -29.11 15.21
CA PRO A 95 -28.35 -29.35 15.07
C PRO A 95 -29.21 -28.75 16.19
N GLY A 96 -28.64 -28.51 17.38
CA GLY A 96 -29.32 -27.83 18.48
C GLY A 96 -29.34 -26.29 18.37
N ALA A 97 -28.35 -25.70 17.70
CA ALA A 97 -28.24 -24.25 17.57
C ALA A 97 -29.33 -23.65 16.67
N VAL A 98 -29.78 -24.39 15.66
CA VAL A 98 -30.90 -23.96 14.81
C VAL A 98 -32.24 -23.92 15.57
N ALA A 99 -32.42 -24.79 16.58
CA ALA A 99 -33.60 -24.79 17.43
C ALA A 99 -33.60 -23.61 18.41
N ASP A 100 -32.43 -23.24 18.95
CA ASP A 100 -32.27 -22.09 19.84
C ASP A 100 -32.39 -20.74 19.11
N ILE A 101 -32.05 -20.67 17.81
CA ILE A 101 -32.28 -19.49 16.99
C ILE A 101 -33.78 -19.33 16.69
N ALA A 102 -34.47 -20.44 16.38
CA ALA A 102 -35.90 -20.42 16.09
C ALA A 102 -36.76 -20.02 17.31
N SER A 103 -36.27 -20.25 18.54
CA SER A 103 -36.94 -19.85 19.78
C SER A 103 -36.69 -18.39 20.21
N GLN A 104 -35.75 -17.70 19.55
CA GLN A 104 -35.36 -16.32 19.85
C GLN A 104 -35.94 -15.27 18.89
N THR A 105 -36.82 -15.68 17.96
CA THR A 105 -37.70 -14.80 17.15
C THR A 105 -39.13 -14.88 17.64
#